data_AF-A0A1Q8QI59-F1
#
_entry.id   AF-A0A1Q8QI59-F1
#
_cell.length_a   1.000
_cell.length_b   1.000
_cell.length_c   1.000
_cell.angle_alpha   90.00
_cell.angle_beta   90.00
_cell.angle_gamma   90.00
#
_symmetry.space_group_name_H-M   'P 1'
#
loop_
_entity.id
_entity.type
_entity.pdbx_description
1 polymer ?
#
loop_
_entity_poly.entity_id
_entity_poly.type
_entity_poly.pdbx_seq_one_letter_code
_entity_poly.pdbx_strand_id
1 'polypeptide(L)'
;MGGGKPPVMTVTDFHEYCSTLPTPNACLSDPICNRFRQELSEPPAELSACLTMCRKTGDALYVDNLVNGCGAVLDRAVDLCDQFCRRRDPS
;
A
#
# COMPACT_ATOMS: atom_id res chain seq x y z
N MET A 1 -22.20 -17.49 -13.41
CA MET A 1 -20.94 -17.42 -12.65
C MET A 1 -20.72 -15.97 -12.26
N GLY A 2 -20.76 -15.66 -10.96
CA GLY A 2 -20.81 -14.30 -10.46
C GLY A 2 -19.49 -13.56 -10.67
N GLY A 3 -19.39 -12.81 -11.77
CA GLY A 3 -18.33 -11.84 -12.02
C GLY A 3 -18.55 -10.55 -11.23
N GLY A 4 -18.59 -10.66 -9.90
CA GLY A 4 -18.68 -9.49 -9.02
C GLY A 4 -17.37 -8.71 -9.07
N LYS A 5 -17.45 -7.38 -9.28
CA LYS A 5 -16.33 -6.46 -9.09
C LYS A 5 -15.65 -6.78 -7.75
N PRO A 6 -14.30 -6.83 -7.67
CA PRO A 6 -13.61 -6.99 -6.40
C PRO A 6 -14.17 -5.99 -5.38
N PRO A 7 -14.34 -6.39 -4.11
CA PRO A 7 -14.86 -5.47 -3.09
C PRO A 7 -13.98 -4.22 -3.01
N VAL A 8 -14.64 -3.09 -2.71
CA VAL A 8 -13.95 -1.82 -2.46
C VAL A 8 -12.97 -2.02 -1.32
N MET A 9 -11.74 -1.56 -1.52
CA MET A 9 -10.70 -1.60 -0.51
C MET A 9 -10.65 -0.24 0.19
N THR A 10 -10.95 -0.23 1.48
CA THR A 10 -10.87 0.97 2.32
C THR A 10 -9.44 1.20 2.80
N VAL A 11 -9.19 2.39 3.37
CA VAL A 11 -7.90 2.72 4.00
C VAL A 11 -7.63 1.81 5.20
N THR A 12 -8.70 1.41 5.91
CA THR A 12 -8.63 0.44 7.01
C THR A 12 -8.22 -0.94 6.49
N ASP A 13 -8.87 -1.43 5.43
CA ASP A 13 -8.52 -2.73 4.83
C ASP A 13 -7.05 -2.74 4.37
N PHE A 14 -6.60 -1.64 3.74
CA PHE A 14 -5.19 -1.48 3.38
C PHE A 14 -4.28 -1.62 4.59
N HIS A 15 -4.56 -0.89 5.67
CA HIS A 15 -3.70 -0.87 6.86
C HIS A 15 -3.68 -2.22 7.58
N GLU A 16 -4.82 -2.90 7.68
CA GLU A 16 -4.92 -4.25 8.25
C GLU A 16 -4.15 -5.27 7.42
N TYR A 17 -4.31 -5.27 6.09
CA TYR A 17 -3.57 -6.20 5.22
C TYR A 17 -2.07 -5.91 5.21
N CYS A 18 -1.67 -4.65 5.30
CA CYS A 18 -0.27 -4.27 5.33
C CYS A 18 0.40 -4.61 6.67
N SER A 19 -0.25 -4.30 7.79
CA SER A 19 0.32 -4.54 9.13
C SER A 19 0.44 -6.03 9.46
N THR A 20 -0.43 -6.86 8.87
CA THR A 20 -0.41 -8.33 9.03
C THR A 20 0.53 -9.06 8.05
N LEU A 21 1.26 -8.33 7.19
CA LEU A 21 2.23 -8.95 6.29
C LEU A 21 3.29 -9.72 7.09
N PRO A 22 3.66 -10.94 6.67
CA PRO A 22 4.74 -11.67 7.31
C PRO A 22 6.04 -10.89 7.15
N THR A 23 6.63 -10.48 8.26
CA THR A 23 7.90 -9.74 8.25
C THR A 23 9.07 -10.67 8.59
N PRO A 24 10.18 -10.65 7.83
CA PRO A 24 11.38 -11.36 8.22
C PRO A 24 12.05 -10.66 9.41
N ASN A 25 12.43 -11.44 10.42
CA ASN A 25 13.30 -11.05 11.53
C ASN A 25 12.86 -9.76 12.29
N ALA A 26 13.53 -8.64 11.98
CA ALA A 26 13.48 -7.35 12.68
C ALA A 26 12.71 -6.27 11.90
N CYS A 27 12.13 -6.62 10.75
CA CYS A 27 11.37 -5.67 9.97
C CYS A 27 10.06 -5.31 10.67
N LEU A 28 9.90 -4.03 11.00
CA LEU A 28 8.64 -3.47 11.47
C LEU A 28 7.84 -3.02 10.25
N SER A 29 6.72 -3.68 9.97
CA SER A 29 5.79 -3.30 8.90
C SER A 29 5.07 -1.98 9.20
N ASP A 30 4.79 -1.70 10.47
CA ASP A 30 3.98 -0.55 10.90
C ASP A 30 4.45 0.81 10.36
N PRO A 31 5.74 1.20 10.41
CA PRO A 31 6.20 2.46 9.84
C PRO A 31 5.91 2.59 8.34
N ILE A 32 6.12 1.51 7.57
CA ILE A 32 5.82 1.44 6.14
C ILE A 32 4.32 1.60 5.91
N CYS A 33 3.53 0.77 6.58
CA CYS A 33 2.08 0.72 6.44
C CYS A 33 1.42 2.03 6.87
N ASN A 34 1.90 2.66 7.93
CA ASN A 34 1.40 3.96 8.40
C ASN A 34 1.70 5.06 7.39
N ARG A 35 2.86 5.05 6.73
CA ARG A 35 3.18 6.04 5.71
C ARG A 35 2.22 5.92 4.52
N PHE A 36 2.01 4.73 4.00
CA PHE A 36 1.01 4.54 2.93
C PHE A 36 -0.40 4.90 3.39
N ARG A 37 -0.80 4.52 4.61
CA ARG A 37 -2.12 4.88 5.17
C ARG A 37 -2.35 6.40 5.17
N GLN A 38 -1.34 7.19 5.51
CA GLN A 38 -1.41 8.66 5.47
C GLN A 38 -1.61 9.20 4.06
N GLU A 39 -0.91 8.65 3.08
CA GLU A 39 -1.09 9.06 1.67
C GLU A 39 -2.48 8.64 1.15
N LEU A 40 -2.96 7.47 1.55
CA LEU A 40 -4.24 6.93 1.12
C LEU A 40 -5.46 7.54 1.83
N SER A 41 -5.28 8.35 2.88
CA SER A 41 -6.41 9.06 3.51
C SER A 41 -6.96 10.18 2.63
N GLU A 42 -6.14 10.73 1.74
CA GLU A 42 -6.54 11.74 0.75
C GLU A 42 -5.98 11.38 -0.63
N PRO A 43 -6.42 10.25 -1.21
CA PRO A 43 -5.76 9.70 -2.39
C PRO A 43 -6.17 10.51 -3.64
N PRO A 44 -5.26 10.81 -4.58
CA PRO A 44 -5.57 11.60 -5.77
C PRO A 44 -6.71 11.00 -6.60
N ALA A 45 -7.74 11.74 -7.03
CA ALA A 45 -8.94 11.16 -7.69
C ALA A 45 -8.62 10.35 -8.97
N GLU A 46 -7.64 10.77 -9.75
CA GLU A 46 -7.20 10.08 -10.95
C GLU A 46 -6.43 8.79 -10.63
N LEU A 47 -6.74 7.69 -11.30
CA LEU A 47 -6.07 6.40 -11.09
C LEU A 47 -4.55 6.51 -11.32
N SER A 48 -4.14 7.16 -12.40
CA SER A 48 -2.72 7.33 -12.74
C SER A 48 -1.98 8.14 -11.67
N ALA A 49 -2.61 9.17 -11.11
CA ALA A 49 -2.05 9.96 -10.02
C ALA A 49 -1.94 9.16 -8.72
N CYS A 50 -2.95 8.34 -8.40
CA CYS A 50 -2.92 7.45 -7.24
C CYS A 50 -1.79 6.41 -7.35
N LEU A 51 -1.65 5.74 -8.50
CA LEU A 51 -0.56 4.79 -8.73
C LEU A 51 0.82 5.47 -8.68
N THR A 52 0.92 6.70 -9.18
CA THR A 52 2.16 7.49 -9.11
C THR A 52 2.51 7.84 -7.66
N MET A 53 1.51 8.17 -6.83
CA MET A 53 1.69 8.41 -5.40
C MET A 53 2.21 7.14 -4.70
N CYS A 54 1.60 5.97 -4.94
CA CYS A 54 2.08 4.70 -4.38
C CYS A 54 3.56 4.44 -4.69
N ARG A 55 3.96 4.65 -5.95
CA ARG A 55 5.36 4.49 -6.39
C ARG A 55 6.29 5.48 -5.70
N LYS A 56 5.93 6.78 -5.67
CA LYS A 56 6.74 7.82 -5.01
C LYS A 56 6.93 7.54 -3.52
N THR A 57 5.89 7.04 -2.85
CA THR A 57 5.98 6.64 -1.44
C THR A 57 6.89 5.43 -1.27
N GLY A 58 6.80 4.44 -2.16
CA GLY A 58 7.73 3.32 -2.21
C GLY A 58 9.19 3.78 -2.37
N ASP A 59 9.46 4.61 -3.37
CA ASP A 59 10.80 5.14 -3.67
C ASP A 59 11.38 5.93 -2.48
N ALA A 60 10.55 6.75 -1.82
CA ALA A 60 10.96 7.52 -0.65
C ALA A 60 11.36 6.64 0.55
N LEU A 61 10.75 5.46 0.67
CA LEU A 61 11.02 4.50 1.74
C LEU A 61 12.09 3.47 1.37
N TYR A 62 12.50 3.42 0.09
CA TYR A 62 13.30 2.32 -0.45
C TYR A 62 14.65 2.16 0.24
N VAL A 63 15.44 3.23 0.34
CA VAL A 63 16.80 3.16 0.91
C VAL A 63 16.76 2.71 2.37
N ASP A 64 15.89 3.32 3.17
CA ASP A 64 15.78 3.03 4.61
C ASP A 64 15.30 1.60 4.88
N ASN A 65 14.43 1.05 4.02
CA ASN A 65 13.87 -0.29 4.20
C ASN A 65 14.70 -1.38 3.51
N LEU A 66 15.50 -1.03 2.50
CA LEU A 66 16.48 -1.94 1.91
C LEU A 66 17.57 -2.29 2.92
N VAL A 67 18.12 -1.29 3.61
CA VAL A 67 19.19 -1.48 4.61
C VAL A 67 18.72 -2.32 5.80
N ASN A 68 17.45 -2.16 6.20
CA ASN A 68 16.88 -2.85 7.37
C ASN A 68 16.21 -4.21 7.03
N GLY A 69 16.36 -4.70 5.79
CA GLY A 69 15.79 -5.99 5.37
C GLY A 69 14.26 -6.00 5.21
N CYS A 70 13.64 -4.82 5.16
CA CYS A 70 12.21 -4.62 4.95
C CYS A 70 11.78 -4.53 3.48
N GLY A 71 12.70 -4.69 2.52
CA GLY A 71 12.42 -4.52 1.09
C GLY A 71 11.19 -5.29 0.60
N ALA A 72 11.07 -6.58 0.94
CA ALA A 72 9.91 -7.39 0.55
C ALA A 72 8.58 -6.89 1.15
N VAL A 73 8.60 -6.34 2.36
CA VAL A 73 7.43 -5.75 3.01
C VAL A 73 7.04 -4.45 2.31
N LEU A 74 8.03 -3.63 1.96
CA LEU A 74 7.81 -2.41 1.18
C LEU A 74 7.21 -2.70 -0.19
N ASP A 75 7.77 -3.65 -0.94
CA ASP A 75 7.25 -4.06 -2.25
C ASP A 75 5.79 -4.52 -2.13
N ARG A 76 5.48 -5.28 -1.08
CA ARG A 76 4.12 -5.77 -0.85
C ARG A 76 3.15 -4.67 -0.41
N ALA A 77 3.63 -3.67 0.33
CA ALA A 77 2.85 -2.48 0.67
C ALA A 77 2.54 -1.64 -0.59
N VAL A 78 3.50 -1.51 -1.52
CA VAL A 78 3.27 -0.87 -2.83
C VAL A 78 2.20 -1.62 -3.63
N ASP A 79 2.28 -2.96 -3.70
CA ASP A 79 1.26 -3.78 -4.37
C ASP A 79 -0.14 -3.60 -3.76
N LEU A 80 -0.23 -3.50 -2.43
CA LEU A 80 -1.49 -3.25 -1.73
C LEU A 80 -2.02 -1.84 -2.00
N CYS A 81 -1.13 -0.84 -2.11
CA CYS A 81 -1.49 0.53 -2.48
C CYS A 81 -2.03 0.58 -3.92
N ASP A 82 -1.39 -0.13 -4.85
CA ASP A 82 -1.86 -0.26 -6.23
C ASP A 82 -3.24 -0.93 -6.31
N GLN A 83 -3.47 -1.96 -5.49
CA GLN A 83 -4.78 -2.60 -5.37
C GLN A 83 -5.83 -1.65 -4.81
N PHE A 84 -5.49 -0.87 -3.77
CA PHE A 84 -6.36 0.18 -3.25
C PHE A 84 -6.75 1.17 -4.34
N CYS A 85 -5.77 1.71 -5.09
CA CYS A 85 -6.04 2.68 -6.16
C CYS A 85 -6.96 2.13 -7.25
N ARG A 86 -6.88 0.83 -7.55
CA ARG A 86 -7.71 0.16 -8.57
C ARG A 86 -9.08 -0.28 -8.06
N ARG A 87 -9.24 -0.49 -6.75
CA ARG A 87 -10.48 -0.99 -6.12
C ARG A 87 -11.25 0.07 -5.37
N ARG A 88 -10.65 1.23 -5.08
CA ARG A 88 -11.41 2.40 -4.63
C ARG A 88 -12.45 2.70 -5.71
N ASP A 89 -13.65 2.99 -5.28
CA ASP A 89 -14.78 3.12 -6.19
C ASP A 89 -14.46 4.21 -7.24
N PRO A 90 -14.58 3.95 -8.55
CA PRO A 90 -14.67 5.01 -9.53
C PRO A 90 -16.04 5.67 -9.30
N SER A 91 -16.03 6.81 -8.61
CA SER A 91 -17.15 7.75 -8.61
C SER A 91 -17.57 8.10 -10.03
#